data_AF-A0A6H5GAG6-F1
#
_entry.id   AF-A0A6H5GAG6-F1
#
_cell.length_a   1.000
_cell.length_b   1.000
_cell.length_c   1.000
_cell.angle_alpha   90.00
_cell.angle_beta   90.00
_cell.angle_gamma   90.00
#
_symmetry.space_group_name_H-M   'P 1'
#
loop_
_entity.id
_entity.type
_entity.pdbx_description
1 polymer ?
#
loop_
_entity_poly.entity_id
_entity_poly.type
_entity_poly.pdbx_seq_one_letter_code
_entity_poly.pdbx_strand_id
1 'polypeptide(L)'
;MLINFGTSQAALVGMSYTSLLMTNAACTSTVSLLVLCYVLSQKSFNLVRSSFFETLFNISAALSYLSSSTYLAIVVNLYMNTVYYVTMGLVTYPALVAAYTMGFTLGLLHALDAYNCYKHFRGY
;
A
#
# COMPACT_ATOMS: atom_id res chain seq x y z
N MET A 1 -9.01 4.80 11.11
CA MET A 1 -8.24 6.04 10.89
C MET A 1 -8.55 6.65 9.53
N LEU A 2 -8.28 5.96 8.40
CA LEU A 2 -8.41 6.52 7.05
C LEU A 2 -9.81 7.08 6.71
N ILE A 3 -10.89 6.32 6.92
CA ILE A 3 -12.24 6.69 6.46
C ILE A 3 -12.79 7.96 7.14
N ASN A 4 -12.49 8.21 8.42
CA ASN A 4 -13.01 9.37 9.15
C ASN A 4 -12.20 10.65 8.91
N PHE A 5 -10.89 10.57 8.70
CA PHE A 5 -10.03 11.74 8.55
C PHE A 5 -9.77 12.13 7.08
N GLY A 6 -9.76 11.15 6.17
CA GLY A 6 -9.55 11.40 4.74
C GLY A 6 -10.79 11.93 4.01
N THR A 7 -12.01 11.56 4.44
CA THR A 7 -13.26 11.98 3.78
C THR A 7 -13.64 13.43 4.09
N SER A 8 -13.38 13.91 5.31
CA SER A 8 -13.65 15.30 5.71
C SER A 8 -12.74 16.32 5.03
N GLN A 9 -11.56 15.90 4.55
CA GLN A 9 -10.56 16.74 3.89
C GLN A 9 -10.30 16.26 2.45
N ALA A 10 -11.19 15.42 1.90
CA ALA A 10 -11.08 14.83 0.57
C ALA A 10 -10.98 15.89 -0.54
N ALA A 11 -11.59 17.07 -0.35
CA ALA A 11 -11.49 18.18 -1.29
C ALA A 11 -10.06 18.75 -1.41
N LEU A 12 -9.26 18.70 -0.34
CA LEU A 12 -7.89 19.23 -0.31
C LEU A 12 -6.84 18.19 -0.69
N VAL A 13 -7.06 16.92 -0.34
CA VAL A 13 -6.12 15.82 -0.65
C VAL A 13 -6.40 15.20 -2.03
N GLY A 14 -7.64 15.33 -2.52
CA GLY A 14 -8.04 14.91 -3.86
C GLY A 14 -7.80 13.42 -4.13
N MET A 15 -7.47 13.10 -5.38
CA MET A 15 -7.30 11.72 -5.87
C MET A 15 -6.06 11.00 -5.31
N SER A 16 -5.14 11.73 -4.65
CA SER A 16 -3.96 11.12 -4.03
C SER A 16 -4.33 10.20 -2.86
N TYR A 17 -5.39 10.55 -2.13
CA TYR A 17 -5.89 9.73 -1.04
C TYR A 17 -6.63 8.48 -1.56
N THR A 18 -7.48 8.64 -2.57
CA THR A 18 -8.26 7.53 -3.14
C THR A 18 -7.35 6.52 -3.85
N SER A 19 -6.29 6.98 -4.51
CA SER A 19 -5.30 6.07 -5.14
C SER A 19 -4.60 5.18 -4.11
N LEU A 20 -4.09 5.73 -3.00
CA LEU A 20 -3.49 4.92 -1.93
C LEU A 20 -4.50 3.95 -1.30
N LEU A 21 -5.74 4.40 -1.09
CA LEU A 21 -6.80 3.56 -0.53
C LEU A 21 -7.16 2.39 -1.47
N MET A 22 -7.26 2.65 -2.77
CA MET A 22 -7.52 1.64 -3.79
C MET A 22 -6.37 0.65 -3.91
N THR A 23 -5.11 1.11 -3.89
CA THR A 23 -3.93 0.23 -3.85
C THR A 23 -4.01 -0.70 -2.64
N ASN A 24 -4.29 -0.15 -1.45
CA ASN A 24 -4.38 -0.95 -0.23
C ASN A 24 -5.52 -1.97 -0.27
N ALA A 25 -6.69 -1.59 -0.76
CA ALA A 25 -7.84 -2.48 -0.90
C ALA A 25 -7.56 -3.63 -1.89
N ALA A 26 -6.98 -3.31 -3.06
CA ALA A 26 -6.62 -4.31 -4.06
C ALA A 26 -5.56 -5.29 -3.54
N CYS A 27 -4.49 -4.77 -2.91
CA CYS A 27 -3.43 -5.61 -2.36
C CYS A 27 -3.92 -6.50 -1.22
N THR A 28 -4.70 -5.95 -0.28
CA THR A 28 -5.25 -6.71 0.85
C THR A 28 -6.20 -7.81 0.37
N SER A 29 -7.07 -7.52 -0.60
CA SER A 29 -7.97 -8.51 -1.19
C SER A 29 -7.20 -9.68 -1.79
N THR A 30 -6.20 -9.41 -2.63
CA THR A 30 -5.41 -10.47 -3.27
C THR A 30 -4.60 -11.28 -2.27
N VAL A 31 -3.97 -10.65 -1.28
CA VAL A 31 -3.23 -11.36 -0.23
C VAL A 31 -4.17 -12.24 0.60
N SER A 32 -5.37 -11.74 0.93
CA SER A 32 -6.37 -12.52 1.67
C SER A 32 -6.81 -13.77 0.90
N LEU A 33 -6.98 -13.65 -0.42
CA LEU A 33 -7.30 -14.79 -1.31
C LEU A 33 -6.15 -15.79 -1.37
N LEU A 34 -4.90 -15.33 -1.46
CA LEU A 34 -3.73 -16.20 -1.47
C LEU A 34 -3.60 -16.98 -0.15
N VAL A 35 -3.73 -16.31 0.99
CA VAL A 35 -3.71 -16.95 2.32
C VAL A 35 -4.84 -17.98 2.44
N LEU A 36 -6.04 -17.63 1.99
CA LEU A 36 -7.17 -18.56 1.99
C LEU A 36 -6.91 -19.79 1.11
N CYS A 37 -6.32 -19.60 -0.08
CA CYS A 37 -5.92 -20.71 -0.95
C CYS A 37 -4.88 -21.62 -0.28
N TYR A 38 -3.94 -21.05 0.45
CA TYR A 38 -2.88 -21.79 1.15
C TYR A 38 -3.39 -22.58 2.33
N VAL A 39 -4.38 -22.06 3.05
CA VAL A 39 -5.02 -22.78 4.15
C VAL A 39 -5.89 -23.94 3.65
N LEU A 40 -6.61 -23.75 2.53
CA LEU A 40 -7.56 -24.76 2.04
C LEU A 40 -6.93 -25.87 1.20
N SER A 41 -5.83 -25.62 0.48
CA SER A 41 -5.30 -26.58 -0.49
C SER A 41 -3.77 -26.53 -0.61
N GLN A 42 -3.13 -27.63 -0.19
CA GLN A 42 -1.69 -27.81 -0.33
C GLN A 42 -1.26 -28.00 -1.81
N LYS A 43 -2.16 -28.51 -2.67
CA LYS A 43 -1.89 -28.57 -4.11
C LYS A 43 -1.86 -27.19 -4.75
N SER A 44 -2.76 -26.30 -4.32
CA SER A 44 -2.78 -24.91 -4.79
C SER A 44 -1.54 -24.16 -4.32
N PHE A 45 -1.11 -24.38 -3.08
CA PHE A 45 0.14 -23.82 -2.56
C PHE A 45 1.35 -24.20 -3.44
N ASN A 46 1.54 -25.48 -3.75
CA ASN A 46 2.67 -25.92 -4.58
C ASN A 46 2.62 -25.36 -6.01
N LEU A 47 1.42 -25.25 -6.61
CA LEU A 47 1.26 -24.66 -7.95
C LEU A 47 1.60 -23.16 -7.98
N VAL A 48 1.07 -22.40 -7.02
CA VAL A 48 1.28 -20.95 -6.94
C VAL A 48 2.74 -20.64 -6.61
N ARG A 49 3.35 -21.42 -5.71
CA ARG A 49 4.75 -21.29 -5.32
C ARG A 49 5.73 -21.60 -6.46
N SER A 50 5.34 -22.52 -7.35
CA SER A 50 6.08 -22.82 -8.58
C SER A 50 5.84 -21.80 -9.70
N SER A 51 4.95 -20.82 -9.50
CA SER A 51 4.57 -19.83 -10.51
C SER A 51 5.30 -18.49 -10.33
N PHE A 52 5.49 -17.76 -11.42
CA PHE A 52 5.94 -16.36 -11.40
C PHE A 52 4.87 -15.38 -10.87
N PHE A 53 3.66 -15.86 -10.55
CA PHE A 53 2.57 -15.01 -10.12
C PHE A 53 2.88 -14.23 -8.83
N GLU A 54 3.41 -14.88 -7.79
CA GLU A 54 3.71 -14.21 -6.51
C GLU A 54 4.75 -13.11 -6.66
N THR A 55 5.76 -13.33 -7.50
CA THR A 55 6.85 -12.35 -7.72
C THR A 55 6.33 -11.14 -8.48
N LEU A 56 5.61 -11.34 -9.58
CA LEU A 56 5.03 -10.24 -10.37
C LEU A 56 3.98 -9.45 -9.57
N PHE A 57 3.14 -10.14 -8.80
CA PHE A 57 2.15 -9.49 -7.95
C PHE A 57 2.83 -8.62 -6.88
N ASN A 58 3.81 -9.15 -6.15
CA ASN A 58 4.49 -8.38 -5.12
C ASN A 58 5.32 -7.21 -5.67
N ILE A 59 5.93 -7.34 -6.85
CA ILE A 59 6.61 -6.21 -7.53
C ILE A 59 5.61 -5.13 -7.93
N SER A 60 4.50 -5.51 -8.56
CA SER A 60 3.46 -4.54 -8.97
C SER A 60 2.80 -3.86 -7.77
N ALA A 61 2.55 -4.61 -6.69
CA ALA A 61 2.09 -4.07 -5.41
C ALA A 61 3.09 -3.06 -4.83
N ALA A 62 4.38 -3.41 -4.77
CA ALA A 62 5.43 -2.52 -4.28
C ALA A 62 5.50 -1.21 -5.09
N LEU A 63 5.51 -1.28 -6.42
CA LEU A 63 5.52 -0.10 -7.29
C LEU A 63 4.28 0.77 -7.11
N SER A 64 3.10 0.14 -6.97
CA SER A 64 1.85 0.84 -6.75
C SER A 64 1.82 1.55 -5.39
N TYR A 65 2.29 0.89 -4.33
CA TYR A 65 2.41 1.50 -3.00
C TYR A 65 3.40 2.66 -2.98
N LEU A 66 4.58 2.51 -3.60
CA LEU A 66 5.58 3.58 -3.67
C LEU A 66 5.05 4.78 -4.46
N SER A 67 4.38 4.54 -5.60
CA SER A 67 3.82 5.60 -6.44
C SER A 67 2.68 6.35 -5.73
N SER A 68 1.71 5.61 -5.18
CA SER A 68 0.57 6.21 -4.46
C SER A 68 1.02 6.93 -3.18
N SER A 69 2.00 6.40 -2.45
CA SER A 69 2.54 7.04 -1.23
C SER A 69 3.33 8.30 -1.57
N THR A 70 4.10 8.30 -2.66
CA THR A 70 4.82 9.50 -3.14
C THR A 70 3.84 10.59 -3.57
N TYR A 71 2.78 10.22 -4.29
CA TYR A 71 1.76 11.17 -4.70
C TYR A 71 1.05 11.81 -3.49
N LEU A 72 0.67 10.99 -2.50
CA LEU A 72 0.07 11.50 -1.26
C LEU A 72 1.06 12.37 -0.46
N ALA A 73 2.34 12.00 -0.38
CA ALA A 73 3.36 12.78 0.32
C ALA A 73 3.55 14.18 -0.29
N ILE A 74 3.57 14.30 -1.62
CA ILE A 74 3.68 15.60 -2.31
C ILE A 74 2.47 16.47 -1.99
N VAL A 75 1.25 15.93 -2.14
CA VAL A 75 0.01 16.68 -1.90
C VAL A 75 -0.10 17.14 -0.44
N VAL A 76 0.23 16.26 0.51
CA VAL A 76 0.20 16.59 1.95
C VAL A 76 1.22 17.69 2.29
N ASN A 77 2.44 17.63 1.73
CA ASN A 77 3.46 18.64 2.01
C ASN A 77 3.17 19.99 1.33
N LEU A 78 2.52 20.01 0.17
CA LEU A 78 2.27 21.24 -0.58
C LEU A 78 0.99 21.96 -0.09
N TYR A 79 -0.09 21.21 0.14
CA TYR A 79 -1.39 21.79 0.49
C TYR A 79 -1.67 21.76 2.00
N MET A 80 -1.52 20.60 2.64
CA MET A 80 -1.91 20.44 4.05
C MET A 80 -0.91 21.09 5.02
N ASN A 81 0.37 21.15 4.67
CA ASN A 81 1.40 21.81 5.48
C ASN A 81 1.09 23.31 5.69
N THR A 82 0.72 24.00 4.60
CA THR A 82 0.33 25.42 4.63
C THR A 82 -0.90 25.64 5.51
N VAL A 83 -1.91 24.78 5.40
CA VAL A 83 -3.14 24.86 6.20
C VAL A 83 -2.88 24.54 7.67
N TYR A 84 -1.96 23.62 7.98
CA TYR A 84 -1.58 23.26 9.34
C TYR A 84 -0.93 24.41 10.11
N TYR A 85 -0.06 25.20 9.46
CA TYR A 85 0.53 26.39 10.09
C TYR A 85 -0.48 27.51 10.35
N VAL A 86 -1.50 27.65 9.49
CA VAL A 86 -2.54 28.67 9.63
C VAL A 86 -3.59 28.24 10.66
N THR A 87 -3.91 26.95 10.73
CA THR A 87 -4.94 26.40 11.62
C THR A 87 -4.29 25.45 12.63
N MET A 88 -3.74 26.04 13.70
CA MET A 88 -3.10 25.30 14.79
C MET A 88 -4.03 24.20 15.34
N GLY A 89 -3.61 22.93 15.24
CA GLY A 89 -4.32 21.78 15.85
C GLY A 89 -5.04 20.82 14.90
N LEU A 90 -4.80 20.88 13.58
CA LEU A 90 -5.43 19.94 12.64
C LEU A 90 -4.84 18.52 12.78
N VAL A 91 -5.55 17.62 13.47
CA VAL A 91 -5.16 16.19 13.67
C VAL A 91 -5.05 15.42 12.34
N THR A 92 -5.67 15.91 11.28
CA THR A 92 -5.66 15.27 9.95
C THR A 92 -4.26 15.27 9.32
N TYR A 93 -3.45 16.31 9.51
CA TYR A 93 -2.11 16.40 8.93
C TYR A 93 -1.19 15.25 9.40
N PRO A 94 -0.96 15.03 10.71
CA PRO A 94 -0.15 13.92 11.17
C PRO A 94 -0.76 12.55 10.83
N ALA A 95 -2.08 12.44 10.72
CA ALA A 95 -2.74 11.20 10.30
C ALA A 95 -2.42 10.84 8.83
N LEU A 96 -2.39 11.82 7.92
CA LEU A 96 -2.01 11.60 6.52
C LEU A 96 -0.51 11.35 6.38
N VAL A 97 0.31 11.99 7.21
CA VAL A 97 1.74 11.69 7.33
C VAL A 97 1.98 10.24 7.73
N ALA A 98 1.25 9.76 8.75
CA ALA A 98 1.28 8.36 9.14
C ALA A 98 0.80 7.43 8.01
N ALA A 99 -0.22 7.84 7.24
CA ALA A 99 -0.75 7.02 6.16
C ALA A 99 0.25 6.80 5.01
N TYR A 100 0.89 7.85 4.50
CA TYR A 100 1.87 7.66 3.41
C TYR A 100 3.15 6.99 3.91
N THR A 101 3.57 7.22 5.16
CA THR A 101 4.75 6.53 5.74
C THR A 101 4.48 5.03 5.89
N MET A 102 3.30 4.64 6.36
CA MET A 102 2.88 3.23 6.34
C MET A 102 2.85 2.66 4.92
N GLY A 103 2.35 3.42 3.94
CA GLY A 103 2.37 3.03 2.53
C GLY A 103 3.79 2.75 2.00
N PHE A 104 4.77 3.58 2.36
CA PHE A 104 6.19 3.31 2.04
C PHE A 104 6.71 2.03 2.69
N THR A 105 6.40 1.81 3.98
CA THR A 105 6.82 0.57 4.66
C THR A 105 6.19 -0.67 4.03
N LEU A 106 4.92 -0.62 3.64
CA LEU A 106 4.24 -1.71 2.93
C LEU A 106 4.83 -1.95 1.54
N GLY A 107 5.18 -0.88 0.82
CA GLY A 107 5.88 -0.99 -0.46
C GLY A 107 7.23 -1.71 -0.34
N LEU A 108 7.99 -1.40 0.71
CA LEU A 108 9.26 -2.10 1.00
C LEU A 108 9.03 -3.56 1.41
N LEU A 109 8.02 -3.85 2.23
CA LEU A 109 7.67 -5.22 2.61
C LEU A 109 7.31 -6.06 1.37
N HIS A 110 6.46 -5.53 0.48
CA HIS A 110 6.14 -6.22 -0.78
C HIS A 110 7.38 -6.40 -1.67
N ALA A 111 8.33 -5.46 -1.68
CA ALA A 111 9.58 -5.62 -2.43
C ALA A 111 10.48 -6.72 -1.83
N LEU A 112 10.56 -6.83 -0.51
CA LEU A 112 11.29 -7.91 0.18
C LEU A 112 10.63 -9.27 -0.07
N ASP A 113 9.30 -9.33 -0.02
CA ASP A 113 8.55 -10.55 -0.32
C ASP A 113 8.72 -10.97 -1.78
N ALA A 114 8.74 -10.02 -2.72
CA ALA A 114 9.06 -10.30 -4.12
C ALA A 114 10.47 -10.90 -4.26
N TYR A 115 11.47 -10.36 -3.58
CA TYR A 115 12.84 -10.87 -3.61
C TYR A 115 12.92 -12.30 -3.05
N ASN A 116 12.26 -12.56 -1.91
CA ASN A 116 12.22 -13.89 -1.31
C ASN A 116 11.52 -14.91 -2.22
N CYS A 117 10.41 -14.53 -2.84
CA CYS A 117 9.70 -15.38 -3.80
C CYS A 117 10.56 -15.64 -5.05
N TYR A 118 11.30 -14.64 -5.53
CA TYR A 118 12.19 -14.79 -6.68
C TYR A 118 13.36 -15.72 -6.39
N LYS A 119 13.95 -15.61 -5.18
CA LYS A 119 14.98 -16.54 -4.72
C LYS A 119 14.46 -17.98 -4.67
N HIS A 120 13.27 -18.17 -4.09
CA HIS A 120 12.64 -19.48 -4.01
C HIS A 120 12.32 -20.07 -5.39
N PHE A 121 11.84 -19.25 -6.33
CA PHE A 121 11.59 -19.66 -7.71
C PHE A 121 12.86 -20.14 -8.42
N ARG A 122 14.02 -19.52 -8.16
CA ARG A 122 15.32 -19.93 -8.75
C ARG A 122 15.93 -21.17 -8.10
N GLY A 123 15.33 -21.73 -7.04
CA GLY A 123 15.75 -22.99 -6.43
C GLY A 123 16.99 -22.90 -5.52
N TYR A 124 17.27 -21.75 -4.92
CA TYR A 124 18.32 -21.57 -3.89
C TYR A 124 17.77 -21.57 -2.46
#